data_AF-A0A4Q2YNE6-F1
#
_entry.id   AF-A0A4Q2YNE6-F1
#
_cell.length_a   1.000
_cell.length_b   1.000
_cell.length_c   1.000
_cell.angle_alpha   90.00
_cell.angle_beta   90.00
_cell.angle_gamma   90.00
#
_symmetry.space_group_name_H-M   'P 1'
#
loop_
_entity.id
_entity.type
_entity.pdbx_description
1 polymer ?
#
loop_
_entity_poly.entity_id
_entity_poly.type
_entity_poly.pdbx_seq_one_letter_code
_entity_poly.pdbx_strand_id
1 'polypeptide(L)'
;SFLKGPMKVEETAAEIIVGCAAAVGMGFFLWAGHLSDRIGRKKPIVWGYGATLVLLFPLFWWMGSVANPALSAAAERAPVTVTGSRCSFDPFAQKQETACGRTLGELTKLGVPYTVAQTDGGFDSVKIRIGDREVASEDPALLQPALEAMGYDFAKQIPSVGSIVVIFLALLGLSALSGFTYGPVAALLSEMFPPHVRYSSLSIPYHLGTGYFGGFLPLIASFIIAKTGNAYSGLWYTWGVVLVAFLVTAFMLKDPVEGQWDKTAAR
;
A
#
# COMPACT_ATOMS: atom_id res chain seq x y z
N SER A 1 -5.11 -5.85 4.48
CA SER A 1 -5.07 -4.41 4.16
C SER A 1 -4.32 -3.66 5.27
N PHE A 2 -3.88 -2.43 5.02
CA PHE A 2 -3.12 -1.61 5.99
C PHE A 2 -3.85 -1.44 7.34
N LEU A 3 -5.17 -1.18 7.30
CA LEU A 3 -5.99 -1.03 8.51
C LEU A 3 -6.08 -2.31 9.35
N LYS A 4 -6.36 -3.46 8.72
CA LYS A 4 -6.57 -4.73 9.44
C LYS A 4 -5.27 -5.36 9.92
N GLY A 5 -4.20 -5.28 9.12
CA GLY A 5 -2.92 -5.92 9.39
C GLY A 5 -2.08 -5.11 10.37
N PRO A 6 -1.25 -4.17 9.88
CA PRO A 6 -0.40 -3.33 10.73
C PRO A 6 -1.16 -2.54 11.80
N MET A 7 -2.30 -1.94 11.45
CA MET A 7 -3.02 -1.07 12.39
C MET A 7 -3.99 -1.85 13.30
N LYS A 8 -4.19 -3.16 13.11
CA LYS A 8 -5.06 -4.01 13.95
C LYS A 8 -6.50 -3.49 14.12
N VAL A 9 -7.01 -2.72 13.15
CA VAL A 9 -8.41 -2.30 13.14
C VAL A 9 -9.29 -3.53 12.94
N GLU A 10 -10.37 -3.60 13.73
CA GLU A 10 -11.37 -4.67 13.66
C GLU A 10 -11.91 -4.82 12.23
N GLU A 11 -12.14 -6.06 11.80
CA GLU A 11 -12.41 -6.41 10.40
C GLU A 11 -13.70 -5.77 9.89
N THR A 12 -14.77 -5.87 10.66
CA THR A 12 -16.09 -5.33 10.33
C THR A 12 -16.05 -3.81 10.21
N ALA A 13 -15.45 -3.13 11.19
CA ALA A 13 -15.26 -1.68 11.18
C ALA A 13 -14.42 -1.25 9.97
N ALA A 14 -13.28 -1.90 9.72
CA ALA A 14 -12.44 -1.59 8.57
C ALA A 14 -13.17 -1.80 7.24
N GLU A 15 -13.97 -2.86 7.10
CA GLU A 15 -14.73 -3.16 5.89
C GLU A 15 -15.87 -2.17 5.67
N ILE A 16 -16.61 -1.79 6.71
CA ILE A 16 -17.67 -0.78 6.61
C ILE A 16 -17.07 0.56 6.20
N ILE A 17 -16.00 1.02 6.86
CA ILE A 17 -15.36 2.30 6.56
C ILE A 17 -14.84 2.33 5.13
N VAL A 18 -14.13 1.29 4.70
CA VAL A 18 -13.60 1.19 3.33
C VAL A 18 -14.72 1.08 2.31
N GLY A 19 -15.77 0.30 2.60
CA GLY A 19 -16.93 0.16 1.72
C GLY A 19 -17.68 1.47 1.52
N CYS A 20 -17.96 2.20 2.60
CA CYS A 20 -18.57 3.53 2.52
C CYS A 20 -17.69 4.54 1.78
N ALA A 21 -16.38 4.56 2.08
CA ALA A 21 -15.44 5.46 1.40
C ALA A 21 -15.35 5.15 -0.11
N ALA A 22 -15.33 3.87 -0.48
CA ALA A 22 -15.35 3.45 -1.87
C ALA A 22 -16.65 3.87 -2.58
N ALA A 23 -17.81 3.70 -1.92
CA ALA A 23 -19.10 4.06 -2.48
C ALA A 23 -19.20 5.56 -2.77
N VAL A 24 -18.81 6.40 -1.81
CA VAL A 24 -18.75 7.87 -2.00
C VAL A 24 -17.67 8.24 -3.01
N GLY A 25 -16.52 7.56 -2.96
CA GLY A 25 -15.37 7.77 -3.82
C GLY A 25 -15.64 7.55 -5.31
N MET A 26 -16.64 6.72 -5.67
CA MET A 26 -17.06 6.54 -7.06
C MET A 26 -17.41 7.86 -7.76
N GLY A 27 -17.92 8.85 -7.00
CA GLY A 27 -18.20 10.19 -7.53
C GLY A 27 -16.97 10.86 -8.15
N PHE A 28 -15.77 10.64 -7.59
CA PHE A 28 -14.54 11.20 -8.13
C PHE A 28 -14.16 10.63 -9.50
N PHE A 29 -14.48 9.36 -9.78
CA PHE A 29 -14.21 8.72 -11.07
C PHE A 29 -15.09 9.34 -12.16
N LEU A 30 -16.38 9.51 -11.87
CA LEU A 30 -17.32 10.16 -12.78
C LEU A 30 -16.92 11.62 -13.02
N TRP A 31 -16.59 12.34 -11.96
CA TRP A 31 -16.19 13.74 -12.06
C TRP A 31 -14.88 13.93 -12.82
N ALA A 32 -13.86 13.10 -12.56
CA ALA A 32 -12.61 13.13 -13.30
C ALA A 32 -12.80 12.76 -14.78
N GLY A 33 -13.67 11.78 -15.08
CA GLY A 33 -14.07 11.45 -16.44
C GLY A 33 -14.68 12.66 -17.16
N HIS A 34 -15.71 13.27 -16.56
CA HIS A 34 -16.36 14.48 -17.08
C HIS A 34 -15.39 15.66 -17.25
N LEU A 35 -14.47 15.85 -16.30
CA LEU A 35 -13.44 16.88 -16.42
C LEU A 35 -12.51 16.61 -17.62
N SER A 36 -12.14 15.34 -17.83
CA SER A 36 -11.28 14.93 -18.93
C SER A 36 -11.90 15.16 -20.31
N ASP A 37 -13.23 15.07 -20.43
CA ASP A 37 -13.94 15.42 -21.67
C ASP A 37 -13.73 16.90 -22.04
N ARG A 38 -13.57 17.78 -21.04
CA ARG A 38 -13.47 19.23 -21.27
C ARG A 38 -12.05 19.74 -21.49
N ILE A 39 -11.07 19.18 -20.80
CA ILE A 39 -9.69 19.71 -20.79
C ILE A 39 -8.68 18.83 -21.54
N GLY A 40 -9.12 17.68 -22.04
CA GLY A 40 -8.32 16.63 -22.66
C GLY A 40 -8.05 15.47 -21.70
N ARG A 41 -7.87 14.27 -22.27
CA ARG A 41 -7.73 13.01 -21.53
C ARG A 41 -6.45 12.94 -20.70
N LYS A 42 -5.33 13.43 -21.26
CA LYS A 42 -3.99 13.31 -20.65
C LYS A 42 -3.85 14.12 -19.36
N LYS A 43 -4.34 15.36 -19.32
CA LYS A 43 -4.05 16.29 -18.22
C LYS A 43 -4.53 15.79 -16.85
N PRO A 44 -5.80 15.35 -16.68
CA PRO A 44 -6.26 14.80 -15.41
C PRO A 44 -5.44 13.60 -14.93
N ILE A 45 -5.02 12.73 -15.85
CA ILE A 45 -4.20 11.54 -15.53
C ILE A 45 -2.83 11.98 -14.99
N VAL A 46 -2.16 12.91 -15.67
CA VAL A 46 -0.84 13.43 -15.26
C VAL A 46 -0.93 14.13 -13.90
N TRP A 47 -1.98 14.94 -13.68
CA TRP A 47 -2.23 15.57 -12.38
C TRP A 47 -2.50 14.54 -11.28
N GLY A 48 -3.30 13.51 -11.57
CA GLY A 48 -3.60 12.42 -10.64
C GLY A 48 -2.34 11.67 -10.22
N TYR A 49 -1.47 11.30 -11.17
CA TYR A 49 -0.19 10.66 -10.86
C TYR A 49 0.76 11.58 -10.08
N GLY A 50 0.90 12.84 -10.50
CA GLY A 50 1.73 13.82 -9.78
C GLY A 50 1.25 14.03 -8.34
N ALA A 51 -0.05 14.20 -8.13
CA ALA A 51 -0.65 14.32 -6.81
C ALA A 51 -0.48 13.03 -6.00
N THR A 52 -0.57 11.85 -6.61
CA THR A 52 -0.33 10.57 -5.94
C THR A 52 1.10 10.46 -5.43
N LEU A 53 2.09 10.86 -6.23
CA LEU A 53 3.51 10.85 -5.81
C LEU A 53 3.77 11.73 -4.58
N VAL A 54 3.01 12.80 -4.41
CA VAL A 54 3.14 13.73 -3.29
C VAL A 54 2.31 13.29 -2.08
N LEU A 55 1.06 12.87 -2.29
CA LEU A 55 0.07 12.68 -1.24
C LEU A 55 -0.05 11.24 -0.73
N LEU A 56 0.51 10.24 -1.43
CA LEU A 56 0.41 8.84 -1.00
C LEU A 56 0.92 8.63 0.43
N PHE A 57 2.15 9.05 0.74
CA PHE A 57 2.71 8.91 2.09
C PHE A 57 1.97 9.75 3.14
N PRO A 58 1.75 11.07 2.93
CA PRO A 58 1.00 11.89 3.89
C PRO A 58 -0.39 11.34 4.25
N LEU A 59 -1.15 10.84 3.27
CA LEU A 59 -2.48 10.27 3.52
C LEU A 59 -2.41 8.98 4.33
N PHE A 60 -1.43 8.12 4.06
CA PHE A 60 -1.23 6.90 4.86
C PHE A 60 -0.74 7.20 6.27
N TRP A 61 0.15 8.16 6.46
CA TRP A 61 0.58 8.60 7.80
C TRP A 61 -0.57 9.19 8.60
N TRP A 62 -1.38 10.04 7.97
CA TRP A 62 -2.54 10.65 8.63
C TRP A 62 -3.59 9.61 9.02
N MET A 63 -3.85 8.64 8.14
CA MET A 63 -4.73 7.51 8.45
C MET A 63 -4.15 6.63 9.58
N GLY A 64 -2.85 6.31 9.51
CA GLY A 64 -2.20 5.43 10.48
C GLY A 64 -2.08 6.03 11.88
N SER A 65 -1.86 7.35 12.00
CA SER A 65 -1.73 8.03 13.29
C SER A 65 -2.98 7.93 14.16
N VAL A 66 -4.16 7.78 13.55
CA VAL A 66 -5.44 7.69 14.27
C VAL A 66 -6.03 6.28 14.30
N ALA A 67 -5.51 5.35 13.48
CA ALA A 67 -6.04 3.99 13.36
C ALA A 67 -5.73 3.15 14.60
N ASN A 68 -4.52 3.28 15.14
CA ASN A 68 -4.12 2.62 16.39
C ASN A 68 -3.08 3.45 17.16
N PRO A 69 -3.52 4.49 17.89
CA PRO A 69 -2.61 5.36 18.64
C PRO A 69 -1.91 4.62 19.79
N ALA A 70 -2.55 3.59 20.37
CA ALA A 70 -1.95 2.80 21.45
C ALA A 70 -0.71 2.03 20.98
N LEU A 71 -0.79 1.40 19.80
CA LEU A 71 0.34 0.71 19.18
C LEU A 71 1.49 1.67 18.85
N SER A 72 1.19 2.86 18.31
CA SER A 72 2.20 3.88 18.02
C SER A 72 2.88 4.36 19.31
N ALA A 73 2.10 4.65 20.35
CA ALA A 73 2.63 5.09 21.64
C ALA A 73 3.42 3.99 22.36
N ALA A 74 3.08 2.71 22.16
CA ALA A 74 3.86 1.59 22.67
C ALA A 74 5.20 1.46 21.92
N ALA A 75 5.18 1.59 20.60
CA ALA A 75 6.38 1.54 19.76
C ALA A 75 7.39 2.68 20.05
N GLU A 76 6.90 3.87 20.39
CA GLU A 76 7.76 4.98 20.81
C GLU A 76 8.37 4.75 22.20
N ARG A 77 7.60 4.18 23.14
CA ARG A 77 8.06 3.93 24.52
C ARG A 77 9.01 2.74 24.62
N ALA A 78 8.80 1.69 23.82
CA ALA A 78 9.52 0.43 23.92
C ALA A 78 9.95 -0.06 22.53
N PRO A 79 10.87 0.64 21.85
CA PRO A 79 11.26 0.31 20.48
C PRO A 79 11.87 -1.09 20.38
N VAL A 80 11.51 -1.81 19.32
CA VAL A 80 12.02 -3.17 19.06
C VAL A 80 13.24 -3.14 18.15
N THR A 81 14.33 -3.74 18.61
CA THR A 81 15.54 -3.97 17.82
C THR A 81 15.81 -5.45 17.74
N VAL A 82 15.90 -5.97 16.52
CA VAL A 82 16.27 -7.35 16.23
C VAL A 82 17.71 -7.35 15.75
N THR A 83 18.59 -7.99 16.51
CA THR A 83 20.00 -8.13 16.16
C THR A 83 20.26 -9.59 15.79
N GLY A 84 20.79 -9.86 14.60
CA GLY A 84 21.04 -11.25 14.19
C GLY A 84 22.07 -11.36 13.08
N SER A 85 22.61 -12.57 12.92
CA SER A 85 23.66 -12.89 11.93
C SER A 85 23.12 -13.26 10.55
N ARG A 86 21.87 -13.75 10.47
CA ARG A 86 21.23 -14.20 9.21
C ARG A 86 19.77 -13.75 9.12
N CYS A 87 19.58 -12.43 9.00
CA CYS A 87 18.25 -11.83 8.85
C CYS A 87 17.76 -11.80 7.39
N SER A 88 17.85 -12.93 6.70
CA SER A 88 17.18 -13.13 5.42
C SER A 88 15.71 -13.47 5.65
N PHE A 89 14.83 -12.80 4.91
CA PHE A 89 13.41 -13.11 4.88
C PHE A 89 13.05 -13.65 3.49
N ASP A 90 12.44 -14.83 3.43
CA ASP A 90 11.93 -15.45 2.21
C ASP A 90 10.40 -15.31 2.15
N PRO A 91 9.84 -14.50 1.25
CA PRO A 91 8.40 -14.28 1.18
C PRO A 91 7.61 -15.51 0.68
N PHE A 92 8.29 -16.55 0.16
CA PHE A 92 7.67 -17.79 -0.33
C PHE A 92 7.79 -18.96 0.65
N ALA A 93 8.66 -18.83 1.66
CA ALA A 93 8.84 -19.88 2.66
C ALA A 93 7.60 -19.96 3.58
N GLN A 94 7.02 -21.16 3.69
CA GLN A 94 5.94 -21.45 4.64
C GLN A 94 6.40 -21.27 6.09
N LYS A 95 7.68 -21.54 6.35
CA LYS A 95 8.36 -21.31 7.62
C LYS A 95 9.76 -20.79 7.32
N GLN A 96 10.12 -19.66 7.92
CA GLN A 96 11.46 -19.09 7.75
C GLN A 96 12.50 -20.04 8.35
N GLU A 97 13.59 -20.25 7.63
CA GLU A 97 14.67 -21.15 8.05
C GLU A 97 15.46 -20.57 9.23
N THR A 98 15.75 -19.27 9.19
CA THR A 98 16.59 -18.61 10.19
C THR A 98 15.78 -18.15 11.40
N ALA A 99 16.40 -18.16 12.58
CA ALA A 99 15.83 -17.63 13.81
C ALA A 99 15.48 -16.14 13.68
N CYS A 100 16.37 -15.36 13.05
CA CYS A 100 16.08 -13.95 12.75
C CYS A 100 14.88 -13.82 11.80
N GLY A 101 14.84 -14.57 10.69
CA GLY A 101 13.74 -14.51 9.72
C GLY A 101 12.38 -14.83 10.35
N ARG A 102 12.32 -15.86 11.23
CA ARG A 102 11.10 -16.20 12.00
C ARG A 102 10.64 -15.04 12.89
N THR A 103 11.58 -14.38 13.57
CA THR A 103 11.33 -13.20 14.41
C THR A 103 10.77 -12.04 13.58
N LEU A 104 11.39 -11.72 12.44
CA LEU A 104 10.91 -10.64 11.55
C LEU A 104 9.50 -10.93 11.05
N GLY A 105 9.22 -12.20 10.70
CA GLY A 105 7.91 -12.66 10.27
C GLY A 105 6.83 -12.45 11.34
N GLU A 106 7.07 -12.88 12.57
CA GLU A 106 6.10 -12.69 13.66
C GLU A 106 5.92 -11.22 14.04
N LEU A 107 6.98 -10.42 14.14
CA LEU A 107 6.86 -8.97 14.40
C LEU A 107 6.05 -8.25 13.31
N THR A 108 6.28 -8.61 12.04
CA THR A 108 5.55 -8.08 10.89
C THR A 108 4.07 -8.45 10.95
N LYS A 109 3.76 -9.71 11.32
CA LYS A 109 2.38 -10.20 11.51
C LYS A 109 1.69 -9.53 12.69
N LEU A 110 2.42 -9.22 13.76
CA LEU A 110 1.94 -8.46 14.91
C LEU A 110 1.77 -6.96 14.59
N GLY A 111 2.31 -6.46 13.48
CA GLY A 111 2.23 -5.05 13.10
C GLY A 111 3.18 -4.17 13.92
N VAL A 112 4.14 -4.76 14.62
CA VAL A 112 5.08 -4.05 15.47
C VAL A 112 6.23 -3.51 14.61
N PRO A 113 6.50 -2.20 14.65
CA PRO A 113 7.67 -1.67 13.96
C PRO A 113 8.95 -2.10 14.66
N TYR A 114 9.98 -2.42 13.88
CA TYR A 114 11.28 -2.85 14.41
C TYR A 114 12.44 -2.35 13.55
N THR A 115 13.62 -2.36 14.14
CA THR A 115 14.88 -2.12 13.44
C THR A 115 15.71 -3.40 13.41
N VAL A 116 16.44 -3.62 12.32
CA VAL A 116 17.30 -4.79 12.15
C VAL A 116 18.76 -4.37 12.21
N ALA A 117 19.51 -4.94 13.15
CA ALA A 117 20.95 -4.80 13.25
C ALA A 117 21.63 -6.13 12.84
N GLN A 118 22.62 -6.06 11.96
CA GLN A 118 23.40 -7.23 11.57
C GLN A 118 24.54 -7.46 12.56
N THR A 119 24.81 -8.72 12.89
CA THR A 119 26.00 -9.11 13.65
C THR A 119 26.81 -10.13 12.89
N ASP A 120 28.11 -9.92 12.79
CA ASP A 120 29.01 -10.89 12.17
C ASP A 120 29.15 -12.11 13.08
N GLY A 121 28.59 -13.24 12.65
CA GLY A 121 28.64 -14.49 13.40
C GLY A 121 28.35 -15.69 12.49
N GLY A 122 29.14 -16.76 12.61
CA GLY A 122 28.98 -17.96 11.78
C GLY A 122 27.71 -18.76 12.07
N PHE A 123 27.15 -18.62 13.27
CA PHE A 123 25.96 -19.34 13.76
C PHE A 123 24.69 -18.50 13.63
N ASP A 124 23.56 -19.15 13.33
CA ASP A 124 22.24 -18.51 13.36
C ASP A 124 21.88 -18.19 14.81
N SER A 125 21.88 -16.90 15.13
CA SER A 125 21.52 -16.40 16.46
C SER A 125 20.73 -15.12 16.30
N VAL A 126 19.76 -14.93 17.19
CA VAL A 126 18.94 -13.73 17.24
C VAL A 126 18.86 -13.19 18.65
N LYS A 127 19.03 -11.88 18.79
CA LYS A 127 18.83 -11.13 20.02
C LYS A 127 17.76 -10.10 19.80
N ILE A 128 16.78 -10.08 20.67
CA ILE A 128 15.60 -9.23 20.54
C ILE A 128 15.59 -8.29 21.73
N ARG A 129 15.63 -6.99 21.47
CA ARG A 129 15.56 -5.95 22.49
C ARG A 129 14.26 -5.18 22.34
N ILE A 130 13.52 -5.02 23.43
CA ILE A 130 12.27 -4.26 23.50
C ILE A 130 12.48 -3.16 24.55
N GLY A 131 12.67 -1.92 24.11
CA GLY A 131 13.16 -0.84 24.98
C GLY A 131 14.49 -1.22 25.62
N ASP A 132 14.55 -1.25 26.95
CA ASP A 132 15.76 -1.60 27.71
C ASP A 132 15.86 -3.11 28.05
N ARG A 133 14.85 -3.92 27.71
CA ARG A 133 14.82 -5.34 28.06
C ARG A 133 15.25 -6.21 26.90
N GLU A 134 16.14 -7.18 27.17
CA GLU A 134 16.49 -8.23 26.23
C GLU A 134 15.59 -9.45 26.45
N VAL A 135 14.98 -9.94 25.38
CA VAL A 135 14.16 -11.16 25.40
C VAL A 135 15.09 -12.34 25.14
N ALA A 136 15.29 -13.16 26.17
CA ALA A 136 16.24 -14.27 26.17
C ALA A 136 15.71 -15.54 25.44
N SER A 137 14.96 -15.37 24.34
CA SER A 137 14.41 -16.50 23.59
C SER A 137 14.40 -16.26 22.09
N GLU A 138 14.82 -17.28 21.35
CA GLU A 138 14.69 -17.37 19.89
C GLU A 138 13.31 -17.92 19.47
N ASP A 139 12.47 -18.28 20.44
CA ASP A 139 11.11 -18.76 20.19
C ASP A 139 10.16 -17.59 19.88
N PRO A 140 9.62 -17.53 18.65
CA PRO A 140 8.68 -16.47 18.28
C PRO A 140 7.39 -16.48 19.11
N ALA A 141 7.01 -17.62 19.72
CA ALA A 141 5.82 -17.71 20.57
C ALA A 141 5.94 -16.85 21.84
N LEU A 142 7.17 -16.55 22.29
CA LEU A 142 7.41 -15.73 23.48
C LEU A 142 7.48 -14.23 23.18
N LEU A 143 7.44 -13.84 21.90
CA LEU A 143 7.50 -12.43 21.49
C LEU A 143 6.26 -11.65 21.92
N GLN A 144 5.08 -12.19 21.65
CA GLN A 144 3.83 -11.49 21.94
C GLN A 144 3.67 -11.23 23.46
N PRO A 145 3.82 -12.21 24.37
CA PRO A 145 3.78 -11.94 25.82
C PRO A 145 4.85 -10.94 26.29
N ALA A 146 6.05 -10.97 25.70
CA ALA A 146 7.12 -10.02 26.04
C ALA A 146 6.78 -8.58 25.60
N LEU A 147 6.15 -8.42 24.44
CA LEU A 147 5.64 -7.13 23.94
C LEU A 147 4.47 -6.62 24.79
N GLU A 148 3.53 -7.49 25.14
CA GLU A 148 2.41 -7.15 26.04
C GLU A 148 2.90 -6.67 27.41
N ALA A 149 3.93 -7.33 27.97
CA ALA A 149 4.57 -6.89 29.21
C ALA A 149 5.24 -5.49 29.11
N MET A 150 5.52 -5.02 27.89
CA MET A 150 6.05 -3.67 27.61
C MET A 150 4.96 -2.68 27.18
N GLY A 151 3.69 -3.07 27.24
CA GLY A 151 2.54 -2.21 26.99
C GLY A 151 2.06 -2.18 25.54
N TYR A 152 2.46 -3.14 24.70
CA TYR A 152 1.84 -3.37 23.40
C TYR A 152 0.47 -4.02 23.58
N ASP A 153 -0.55 -3.52 22.88
CA ASP A 153 -1.89 -4.11 22.84
C ASP A 153 -2.16 -4.66 21.43
N PHE A 154 -2.42 -5.96 21.35
CA PHE A 154 -2.73 -6.67 20.11
C PHE A 154 -4.22 -6.97 19.93
N ALA A 155 -5.07 -6.51 20.85
CA ALA A 155 -6.51 -6.58 20.69
C ALA A 155 -6.94 -5.83 19.42
N LYS A 156 -7.97 -6.36 18.75
CA LYS A 156 -8.60 -5.68 17.61
C LYS A 156 -9.16 -4.34 18.08
N GLN A 157 -8.71 -3.26 17.44
CA GLN A 157 -9.09 -1.91 17.82
C GLN A 157 -10.31 -1.45 17.04
N ILE A 158 -11.29 -0.88 17.73
CA ILE A 158 -12.42 -0.18 17.11
C ILE A 158 -12.13 1.32 17.24
N PRO A 159 -11.81 2.02 16.14
CA PRO A 159 -11.46 3.43 16.20
C PRO A 159 -12.63 4.29 16.71
N SER A 160 -12.32 5.36 17.42
CA SER A 160 -13.34 6.34 17.85
C SER A 160 -14.03 6.99 16.64
N VAL A 161 -15.22 7.56 16.83
CA VAL A 161 -15.94 8.27 15.75
C VAL A 161 -15.07 9.34 15.07
N GLY A 162 -14.29 10.09 15.84
CA GLY A 162 -13.35 11.08 15.29
C GLY A 162 -12.26 10.45 14.43
N SER A 163 -11.65 9.36 14.91
CA SER A 163 -10.67 8.58 14.13
C SER A 163 -11.28 8.01 12.86
N ILE A 164 -12.51 7.50 12.92
CA ILE A 164 -13.25 6.97 11.76
C ILE A 164 -13.41 8.06 10.69
N VAL A 165 -13.81 9.28 11.07
CA VAL A 165 -13.95 10.40 10.13
C VAL A 165 -12.62 10.71 9.44
N VAL A 166 -11.51 10.74 10.20
CA VAL A 166 -10.18 10.98 9.62
C VAL A 166 -9.77 9.87 8.65
N ILE A 167 -9.93 8.59 9.04
CA ILE A 167 -9.64 7.44 8.17
C ILE A 167 -10.48 7.53 6.89
N PHE A 168 -11.77 7.83 7.04
CA PHE A 168 -12.70 7.99 5.91
C PHE A 168 -12.27 9.11 4.96
N LEU A 169 -11.89 10.29 5.48
CA LEU A 169 -11.40 11.40 4.66
C LEU A 169 -10.07 11.07 3.96
N ALA A 170 -9.15 10.37 4.63
CA ALA A 170 -7.91 9.92 4.02
C ALA A 170 -8.18 8.93 2.87
N LEU A 171 -9.11 7.98 3.07
CA LEU A 171 -9.55 7.05 2.03
C LEU A 171 -10.25 7.77 0.87
N LEU A 172 -11.07 8.79 1.13
CA LEU A 172 -11.65 9.62 0.07
C LEU A 172 -10.58 10.38 -0.72
N GLY A 173 -9.54 10.88 -0.05
CA GLY A 173 -8.37 11.46 -0.71
C GLY A 173 -7.69 10.47 -1.65
N LEU A 174 -7.44 9.23 -1.18
CA LEU A 174 -6.90 8.15 -2.02
C LEU A 174 -7.84 7.78 -3.18
N SER A 175 -9.15 7.74 -2.95
CA SER A 175 -10.16 7.51 -3.99
C SER A 175 -10.17 8.64 -5.02
N ALA A 176 -10.00 9.90 -4.61
CA ALA A 176 -9.90 11.03 -5.52
C ALA A 176 -8.66 10.91 -6.41
N LEU A 177 -7.48 10.62 -5.82
CA LEU A 177 -6.25 10.36 -6.56
C LEU A 177 -6.43 9.25 -7.61
N SER A 178 -7.03 8.13 -7.18
CA SER A 178 -7.38 7.03 -8.08
C SER A 178 -8.35 7.47 -9.18
N GLY A 179 -9.42 8.22 -8.85
CA GLY A 179 -10.41 8.72 -9.79
C GLY A 179 -9.82 9.57 -10.91
N PHE A 180 -8.87 10.46 -10.60
CA PHE A 180 -8.15 11.24 -11.61
C PHE A 180 -7.30 10.39 -12.56
N THR A 181 -6.74 9.30 -12.07
CA THR A 181 -5.93 8.39 -12.89
C THR A 181 -6.79 7.41 -13.70
N TYR A 182 -7.85 6.85 -13.11
CA TYR A 182 -8.64 5.77 -13.71
C TYR A 182 -9.88 6.26 -14.45
N GLY A 183 -10.52 7.34 -14.01
CA GLY A 183 -11.74 7.88 -14.62
C GLY A 183 -11.61 8.14 -16.12
N PRO A 184 -10.54 8.84 -16.57
CA PRO A 184 -10.34 9.13 -17.99
C PRO A 184 -9.82 7.94 -18.83
N VAL A 185 -9.29 6.88 -18.21
CA VAL A 185 -8.51 5.83 -18.89
C VAL A 185 -9.36 5.02 -19.87
N ALA A 186 -10.60 4.67 -19.50
CA ALA A 186 -11.46 3.90 -20.39
C ALA A 186 -11.75 4.65 -21.70
N ALA A 187 -12.09 5.94 -21.59
CA ALA A 187 -12.32 6.82 -22.73
C ALA A 187 -11.04 7.00 -23.57
N LEU A 188 -9.93 7.37 -22.92
CA LEU A 188 -8.62 7.55 -23.55
C LEU A 188 -8.24 6.35 -24.41
N LEU A 189 -8.26 5.15 -23.83
CA LEU A 189 -7.82 3.97 -24.55
C LEU A 189 -8.79 3.59 -25.69
N SER A 190 -10.11 3.80 -25.52
CA SER A 190 -11.07 3.58 -26.61
C SER A 190 -10.88 4.53 -27.79
N GLU A 191 -10.42 5.76 -27.55
CA GLU A 191 -10.14 6.78 -28.56
C GLU A 191 -8.79 6.52 -29.25
N MET A 192 -7.82 5.92 -28.55
CA MET A 192 -6.50 5.60 -29.10
C MET A 192 -6.48 4.44 -30.10
N PHE A 193 -7.45 3.51 -30.04
CA PHE A 193 -7.44 2.30 -30.85
C PHE A 193 -8.62 2.21 -31.86
N PRO A 194 -8.41 1.63 -33.06
CA PRO A 194 -9.48 1.38 -34.02
C PRO A 194 -10.55 0.43 -33.48
N PRO A 195 -11.85 0.62 -33.81
CA PRO A 195 -12.97 -0.16 -33.28
C PRO A 195 -12.80 -1.68 -33.34
N HIS A 196 -12.26 -2.20 -34.44
CA HIS A 196 -12.13 -3.64 -34.69
C HIS A 196 -11.04 -4.34 -33.84
N VAL A 197 -10.13 -3.58 -33.20
CA VAL A 197 -9.09 -4.11 -32.30
C VAL A 197 -9.17 -3.55 -30.89
N ARG A 198 -10.14 -2.69 -30.57
CA ARG A 198 -10.25 -2.01 -29.25
C ARG A 198 -10.22 -3.00 -28.11
N TYR A 199 -11.04 -4.05 -28.15
CA TYR A 199 -11.14 -5.01 -27.05
C TYR A 199 -9.80 -5.70 -26.77
N SER A 200 -9.13 -6.22 -27.80
CA SER A 200 -7.82 -6.85 -27.67
C SER A 200 -6.74 -5.87 -27.21
N SER A 201 -6.74 -4.66 -27.75
CA SER A 201 -5.77 -3.61 -27.42
C SER A 201 -5.95 -3.06 -26.00
N LEU A 202 -7.18 -3.07 -25.48
CA LEU A 202 -7.49 -2.72 -24.09
C LEU A 202 -7.11 -3.84 -23.11
N SER A 203 -7.37 -5.09 -23.50
CA SER A 203 -7.17 -6.26 -22.66
C SER A 203 -5.68 -6.50 -22.34
N ILE A 204 -4.77 -6.33 -23.31
CA ILE A 204 -3.34 -6.58 -23.11
C ILE A 204 -2.73 -5.67 -22.03
N PRO A 205 -2.82 -4.33 -22.10
CA PRO A 205 -2.32 -3.45 -21.05
C PRO A 205 -3.03 -3.67 -19.72
N TYR A 206 -4.33 -3.95 -19.74
CA TYR A 206 -5.10 -4.20 -18.52
C TYR A 206 -4.57 -5.44 -17.78
N HIS A 207 -4.46 -6.58 -18.44
CA HIS A 207 -3.98 -7.82 -17.80
C HIS A 207 -2.49 -7.77 -17.46
N LEU A 208 -1.66 -7.15 -18.30
CA LEU A 208 -0.24 -6.99 -17.99
C LEU A 208 -0.05 -6.05 -16.78
N GLY A 209 -0.71 -4.90 -16.83
CA GLY A 209 -0.67 -3.87 -15.80
C GLY A 209 -1.21 -4.37 -14.46
N THR A 210 -2.49 -4.72 -14.44
CA THR A 210 -3.18 -5.16 -13.22
C THR A 210 -2.71 -6.53 -12.74
N GLY A 211 -2.42 -7.46 -13.66
CA GLY A 211 -2.00 -8.82 -13.32
C GLY A 211 -0.60 -8.87 -12.71
N TYR A 212 0.40 -8.28 -13.37
CA TYR A 212 1.78 -8.31 -12.86
C TYR A 212 1.99 -7.25 -11.79
N PHE A 213 1.85 -5.97 -12.11
CA PHE A 213 2.21 -4.92 -11.15
C PHE A 213 1.22 -4.87 -9.97
N GLY A 214 -0.08 -5.05 -10.24
CA GLY A 214 -1.11 -5.11 -9.20
C GLY A 214 -1.11 -6.42 -8.42
N GLY A 215 -1.03 -7.57 -9.12
CA GLY A 215 -1.09 -8.89 -8.48
C GLY A 215 0.09 -9.19 -7.55
N PHE A 216 1.31 -8.75 -7.89
CA PHE A 216 2.48 -8.91 -7.04
C PHE A 216 2.58 -7.86 -5.91
N LEU A 217 1.73 -6.83 -5.90
CA LEU A 217 1.78 -5.75 -4.91
C LEU A 217 1.74 -6.26 -3.47
N PRO A 218 0.80 -7.14 -3.05
CA PRO A 218 0.74 -7.59 -1.66
C PRO A 218 1.98 -8.36 -1.24
N LEU A 219 2.54 -9.18 -2.14
CA LEU A 219 3.73 -9.97 -1.91
C LEU A 219 4.96 -9.08 -1.75
N ILE A 220 5.21 -8.18 -2.71
CA ILE A 220 6.37 -7.29 -2.71
C ILE A 220 6.27 -6.30 -1.54
N ALA A 221 5.09 -5.74 -1.28
CA ALA A 221 4.89 -4.83 -0.14
C ALA A 221 5.16 -5.55 1.18
N SER A 222 4.65 -6.78 1.38
CA SER A 222 4.90 -7.56 2.59
C SER A 222 6.37 -7.90 2.76
N PHE A 223 7.07 -8.24 1.67
CA PHE A 223 8.51 -8.47 1.68
C PHE A 223 9.31 -7.22 2.07
N ILE A 224 8.96 -6.05 1.52
CA ILE A 224 9.60 -4.78 1.88
C ILE A 224 9.35 -4.46 3.36
N ILE A 225 8.13 -4.65 3.85
CA ILE A 225 7.80 -4.43 5.26
C ILE A 225 8.62 -5.38 6.15
N ALA A 226 8.70 -6.66 5.81
CA ALA A 226 9.45 -7.66 6.57
C ALA A 226 10.97 -7.43 6.58
N LYS A 227 11.51 -6.77 5.55
CA LYS A 227 12.93 -6.40 5.52
C LYS A 227 13.23 -5.09 6.25
N THR A 228 12.30 -4.13 6.20
CA THR A 228 12.53 -2.78 6.73
C THR A 228 11.98 -2.59 8.14
N GLY A 229 11.08 -3.46 8.60
CA GLY A 229 10.39 -3.34 9.87
C GLY A 229 9.44 -2.15 9.97
N ASN A 230 9.07 -1.54 8.84
CA ASN A 230 8.18 -0.38 8.80
C ASN A 230 7.00 -0.65 7.85
N ALA A 231 5.79 -0.57 8.40
CA ALA A 231 4.54 -0.82 7.66
C ALA A 231 4.32 0.13 6.47
N TYR A 232 4.89 1.33 6.50
CA TYR A 232 4.78 2.31 5.41
C TYR A 232 5.77 2.05 4.28
N SER A 233 6.84 1.28 4.50
CA SER A 233 7.84 1.02 3.46
C SER A 233 7.26 0.27 2.26
N GLY A 234 6.24 -0.55 2.46
CA GLY A 234 5.54 -1.24 1.36
C GLY A 234 4.95 -0.27 0.31
N LEU A 235 4.66 0.98 0.70
CA LEU A 235 4.14 2.01 -0.21
C LEU A 235 5.16 2.42 -1.28
N TRP A 236 6.46 2.24 -1.05
CA TRP A 236 7.49 2.56 -2.04
C TRP A 236 7.35 1.76 -3.34
N TYR A 237 6.83 0.54 -3.27
CA TYR A 237 6.55 -0.24 -4.48
C TYR A 237 5.50 0.47 -5.35
N THR A 238 4.35 0.83 -4.74
CA THR A 238 3.30 1.57 -5.43
C THR A 238 3.79 2.92 -5.92
N TRP A 239 4.56 3.65 -5.09
CA TRP A 239 5.14 4.93 -5.46
C TRP A 239 6.06 4.82 -6.68
N GLY A 240 6.94 3.81 -6.72
CA GLY A 240 7.84 3.58 -7.85
C GLY A 240 7.10 3.24 -9.14
N VAL A 241 6.08 2.38 -9.07
CA VAL A 241 5.23 2.05 -10.24
C VAL A 241 4.49 3.30 -10.73
N VAL A 242 3.95 4.10 -9.83
CA VAL A 242 3.29 5.37 -10.15
C VAL A 242 4.27 6.38 -10.75
N LEU A 243 5.53 6.42 -10.30
CA LEU A 243 6.55 7.30 -10.87
C LEU A 243 6.83 6.94 -12.33
N VAL A 244 6.99 5.65 -12.63
CA VAL A 244 7.17 5.19 -14.01
C VAL A 244 5.94 5.56 -14.85
N ALA A 245 4.73 5.33 -14.34
CA ALA A 245 3.49 5.71 -15.02
C ALA A 245 3.38 7.22 -15.25
N PHE A 246 3.78 8.04 -14.27
CA PHE A 246 3.84 9.50 -14.38
C PHE A 246 4.79 9.93 -15.50
N LEU A 247 6.01 9.40 -15.52
CA LEU A 247 7.01 9.77 -16.53
C LEU A 247 6.54 9.35 -17.93
N VAL A 248 6.04 8.12 -18.09
CA VAL A 248 5.53 7.63 -19.39
C VAL A 248 4.34 8.47 -19.85
N THR A 249 3.38 8.76 -18.98
CA THR A 249 2.20 9.56 -19.37
C THR A 249 2.53 11.03 -19.60
N ALA A 250 3.42 11.64 -18.82
CA ALA A 250 3.83 13.02 -19.00
C ALA A 250 4.55 13.21 -20.36
N PHE A 251 5.49 12.32 -20.69
CA PHE A 251 6.39 12.51 -21.83
C PHE A 251 6.00 11.75 -23.10
N MET A 252 5.40 10.56 -23.00
CA MET A 252 5.15 9.68 -24.15
C MET A 252 3.69 9.63 -24.58
N LEU A 253 2.74 9.79 -23.66
CA LEU A 253 1.32 9.76 -23.99
C LEU A 253 0.93 11.01 -24.78
N LYS A 254 0.27 10.81 -25.91
CA LYS A 254 -0.35 11.87 -26.73
C LYS A 254 -1.86 11.85 -26.50
N ASP A 255 -2.48 13.02 -26.48
CA ASP A 255 -3.93 13.11 -26.48
C ASP A 255 -4.48 12.51 -27.80
N PRO A 256 -5.50 11.65 -27.73
CA PRO A 256 -6.14 11.12 -28.93
C PRO A 256 -6.85 12.24 -29.69
N VAL A 257 -6.91 12.11 -31.02
CA VAL A 257 -7.65 13.05 -31.87
C VAL A 257 -9.12 12.66 -31.84
N GLU A 258 -9.97 13.59 -31.39
CA GLU A 258 -11.41 13.37 -31.28
C GLU A 258 -12.01 13.00 -32.65
N GLY A 259 -12.82 11.94 -32.68
CA GLY A 259 -13.48 11.44 -33.90
C GLY A 259 -12.52 10.91 -34.98
N GLN A 260 -11.27 10.57 -34.64
CA GLN A 260 -10.28 10.06 -35.61
C GLN A 260 -10.79 8.83 -36.38
N TRP A 261 -11.48 7.93 -35.69
CA TRP A 261 -11.91 6.65 -36.25
C TRP A 261 -13.30 6.70 -36.90
N ASP A 262 -14.10 7.73 -36.62
CA ASP A 262 -15.46 7.89 -37.17
C ASP A 262 -15.40 8.32 -38.65
N LYS A 263 -14.32 8.98 -39.07
CA LYS A 263 -14.09 9.45 -40.45
C LYS A 263 -13.90 8.32 -41.46
N THR A 264 -13.55 7.12 -41.00
CA THR A 264 -13.20 5.97 -41.86
C THR A 264 -14.40 5.11 -42.28
N ALA A 265 -15.56 5.25 -41.63
CA ALA A 265 -16.76 4.49 -41.97
C ALA A 265 -17.61 5.11 -43.10
N ALA A 266 -17.21 6.29 -43.61
CA ALA A 266 -17.96 7.07 -44.60
C ALA A 266 -17.38 6.99 -46.03
N ARG A 267 -16.58 5.97 -46.36
CA ARG A 267 -16.08 5.70 -47.72
C ARG A 267 -16.45 4.31 -48.20
#